data_AF-A0A7X6VJY6-F1
#
_entry.id   AF-A0A7X6VJY6-F1
#
_cell.length_a   1.000
_cell.length_b   1.000
_cell.length_c   1.000
_cell.angle_alpha   90.00
_cell.angle_beta   90.00
_cell.angle_gamma   90.00
#
_symmetry.space_group_name_H-M   'P 1'
#
loop_
_entity.id
_entity.type
_entity.pdbx_description
1 polymer ?
#
loop_
_entity_poly.entity_id
_entity_poly.type
_entity_poly.pdbx_seq_one_letter_code
_entity_poly.pdbx_strand_id
1 'polypeptide(L)'
;STAAALKEMVIPGLLAVLSPIVVGYTLGAQALGGLLGGSIVTGVMMAIFMSNAGGAWDNAKKYIEEGNLGGKGTPEHAAAVVGDTVGDPFKDTAGPSLNILIKLMSVVSLVLAPLFI
;
A
#
# COMPACT_ATOMS: atom_id res chain seq x y z
N SER A 1 17.28 8.21 -7.97
CA SER A 1 16.25 7.27 -7.46
C SER A 1 16.53 6.86 -6.00
N THR A 2 17.69 6.28 -5.67
CA THR A 2 18.00 5.74 -4.32
C THR A 2 17.85 6.74 -3.17
N ALA A 3 18.41 7.95 -3.29
CA ALA A 3 18.30 8.96 -2.22
C ALA A 3 16.87 9.46 -2.00
N ALA A 4 16.08 9.59 -3.07
CA ALA A 4 14.68 9.96 -3.00
C ALA A 4 13.85 8.86 -2.35
N ALA A 5 14.04 7.59 -2.76
CA ALA A 5 13.38 6.45 -2.16
C ALA A 5 13.62 6.38 -0.64
N LEU A 6 14.87 6.52 -0.19
CA LEU A 6 15.18 6.52 1.24
C LEU A 6 14.52 7.68 1.99
N LYS A 7 14.50 8.88 1.42
CA LYS A 7 13.87 10.05 2.05
C LYS A 7 12.34 9.88 2.17
N GLU A 8 11.70 9.43 1.11
CA GLU A 8 10.23 9.26 1.07
C GLU A 8 9.75 8.09 1.91
N MET A 9 10.60 7.08 2.18
CA MET A 9 10.27 5.96 3.07
C MET A 9 10.26 6.32 4.56
N VAL A 10 10.88 7.45 4.95
CA VAL A 10 10.93 7.88 6.37
C VAL A 10 9.53 8.15 6.92
N ILE A 11 8.70 8.86 6.15
CA ILE A 11 7.36 9.27 6.58
C ILE A 11 6.45 8.06 6.87
N PRO A 12 6.23 7.11 5.94
CA PRO A 12 5.38 5.94 6.20
C PRO A 12 5.96 5.04 7.30
N GLY A 13 7.29 4.93 7.41
CA GLY A 13 7.93 4.19 8.49
C GLY A 13 7.67 4.82 9.86
N LEU A 14 7.80 6.15 9.98
CA LEU A 14 7.50 6.88 11.21
C LEU A 14 6.02 6.76 11.59
N LEU A 15 5.10 6.87 10.62
CA LEU A 15 3.67 6.69 10.89
C LEU A 15 3.35 5.32 11.49
N ALA A 16 3.97 4.26 10.95
CA ALA A 16 3.75 2.90 11.43
C ALA A 16 4.27 2.67 12.86
N VAL A 17 5.29 3.41 13.30
CA VAL A 17 5.84 3.29 14.68
C VAL A 17 5.13 4.24 15.64
N LEU A 18 4.92 5.50 15.24
CA LEU A 18 4.40 6.53 16.13
C LEU A 18 2.89 6.40 16.37
N SER A 19 2.11 5.94 15.39
CA SER A 19 0.64 5.86 15.56
C SER A 19 0.23 4.95 16.73
N PRO A 20 0.77 3.72 16.88
CA PRO A 20 0.53 2.89 18.05
C PRO A 20 0.93 3.55 19.38
N ILE A 21 2.08 4.25 19.40
CA ILE A 21 2.60 4.89 20.62
C ILE A 21 1.67 6.02 21.06
N VAL A 22 1.31 6.90 20.13
CA VAL A 22 0.45 8.06 20.42
C VAL A 22 -0.92 7.59 20.87
N VAL A 23 -1.55 6.65 20.15
CA VAL A 23 -2.89 6.14 20.51
C VAL A 23 -2.86 5.36 21.82
N GLY A 24 -1.85 4.52 22.03
CA GLY A 24 -1.67 3.74 23.26
C GLY A 24 -1.55 4.64 24.50
N TYR A 25 -0.71 5.68 24.45
CA TYR A 25 -0.51 6.59 25.59
C TYR A 25 -1.68 7.57 25.82
N THR A 26 -2.37 8.01 24.77
CA THR A 26 -3.40 9.07 24.90
C THR A 26 -4.81 8.53 25.07
N LEU A 27 -5.13 7.38 24.47
CA LEU A 27 -6.49 6.81 24.43
C LEU A 27 -6.57 5.41 25.05
N GLY A 28 -5.45 4.78 25.37
CA GLY A 28 -5.38 3.49 26.05
C GLY A 28 -5.50 2.26 25.14
N ALA A 29 -5.39 1.08 25.75
CA ALA A 29 -5.29 -0.20 25.04
C ALA A 29 -6.53 -0.56 24.19
N GLN A 30 -7.73 -0.19 24.63
CA GLN A 30 -8.97 -0.48 23.89
C GLN A 30 -9.03 0.30 22.57
N ALA A 31 -8.66 1.58 22.60
CA ALA A 31 -8.60 2.42 21.40
C ALA A 31 -7.51 1.93 20.43
N LEU A 32 -6.36 1.49 20.96
CA LEU A 32 -5.29 0.86 20.18
C LEU A 32 -5.79 -0.42 19.48
N GLY A 33 -6.56 -1.26 20.17
CA GLY A 33 -7.21 -2.42 19.57
C GLY A 33 -8.16 -2.06 18.43
N GLY A 34 -8.94 -0.98 18.58
CA GLY A 34 -9.79 -0.43 17.52
C GLY A 34 -9.00 0.07 16.31
N LEU A 35 -7.89 0.78 16.53
CA LEU A 35 -6.98 1.24 15.48
C LEU A 35 -6.41 0.05 14.68
N LEU A 36 -5.94 -0.99 15.38
CA LEU A 36 -5.41 -2.20 14.74
C LEU A 36 -6.49 -2.93 13.95
N GLY A 37 -7.66 -3.16 14.54
CA GLY A 37 -8.78 -3.81 13.85
C GLY A 37 -9.20 -3.06 12.58
N GLY A 38 -9.37 -1.73 12.67
CA GLY A 38 -9.73 -0.89 11.53
C GLY A 38 -8.64 -0.86 10.45
N SER A 39 -7.37 -0.72 10.84
CA SER A 39 -6.24 -0.69 9.89
C SER A 39 -6.05 -2.03 9.17
N ILE A 40 -6.27 -3.16 9.83
CA ILE A 40 -6.21 -4.49 9.19
C ILE A 40 -7.31 -4.61 8.12
N VAL A 41 -8.57 -4.36 8.50
CA VAL A 41 -9.71 -4.56 7.58
C VAL A 41 -9.59 -3.63 6.36
N THR A 42 -9.29 -2.35 6.59
CA THR A 42 -9.15 -1.37 5.51
C THR A 42 -7.89 -1.61 4.67
N GLY A 43 -6.75 -1.86 5.30
CA GLY A 43 -5.49 -2.02 4.59
C GLY A 43 -5.41 -3.31 3.77
N VAL A 44 -6.01 -4.41 4.22
CA VAL A 44 -6.09 -5.65 3.42
C VAL A 44 -6.94 -5.42 2.16
N MET A 45 -8.11 -4.78 2.29
CA MET A 45 -8.95 -4.47 1.13
C MET A 45 -8.21 -3.58 0.12
N MET A 46 -7.53 -2.54 0.61
CA MET A 46 -6.76 -1.63 -0.23
C MET A 46 -5.56 -2.31 -0.89
N ALA A 47 -4.83 -3.16 -0.17
CA ALA A 47 -3.68 -3.88 -0.72
C ALA A 47 -4.10 -4.79 -1.88
N ILE A 48 -5.18 -5.55 -1.71
CA ILE A 48 -5.73 -6.41 -2.76
C ILE A 48 -6.20 -5.58 -3.96
N PHE A 49 -6.94 -4.49 -3.72
CA PHE A 49 -7.40 -3.61 -4.78
C PHE A 49 -6.23 -3.04 -5.59
N MET A 50 -5.21 -2.49 -4.93
CA MET A 50 -4.06 -1.87 -5.60
C MET A 50 -3.26 -2.89 -6.41
N SER A 51 -2.96 -4.06 -5.83
CA SER A 51 -2.23 -5.11 -6.53
C SER A 51 -2.99 -5.65 -7.75
N ASN A 52 -4.30 -5.89 -7.60
CA ASN A 52 -5.11 -6.43 -8.69
C ASN A 52 -5.39 -5.41 -9.80
N ALA A 53 -5.71 -4.16 -9.44
CA ALA A 53 -5.96 -3.11 -10.42
C ALA A 53 -4.70 -2.79 -11.24
N GLY A 54 -3.54 -2.66 -10.58
CA GLY A 54 -2.27 -2.44 -11.26
C GLY A 54 -1.87 -3.61 -12.16
N GLY A 55 -2.06 -4.85 -11.70
CA GLY A 55 -1.83 -6.04 -12.52
C GLY A 55 -2.78 -6.13 -13.72
N ALA A 56 -4.04 -5.74 -13.54
CA ALA A 56 -5.02 -5.71 -14.63
C ALA A 56 -4.64 -4.69 -15.72
N TRP A 57 -4.20 -3.48 -15.34
CA TRP A 57 -3.74 -2.48 -16.31
C TRP A 57 -2.49 -2.90 -17.07
N ASP A 58 -1.49 -3.52 -16.41
CA ASP A 58 -0.30 -4.04 -17.10
C ASP A 58 -0.66 -5.16 -18.08
N ASN A 59 -1.53 -6.09 -17.65
CA ASN A 59 -1.98 -7.18 -18.51
C ASN A 59 -2.82 -6.68 -19.69
N ALA A 60 -3.67 -5.67 -19.48
CA ALA A 60 -4.41 -5.04 -20.57
C ALA A 60 -3.47 -4.38 -21.59
N LYS A 61 -2.44 -3.67 -21.14
CA LYS A 61 -1.39 -3.12 -22.01
C LYS A 61 -0.70 -4.23 -22.80
N LYS A 62 -0.22 -5.29 -22.14
CA LYS A 62 0.43 -6.44 -22.79
C LYS A 62 -0.48 -7.12 -23.83
N TYR A 63 -1.76 -7.28 -23.52
CA TYR A 63 -2.73 -7.86 -24.44
C TYR A 63 -2.89 -7.04 -25.73
N ILE A 64 -2.87 -5.70 -25.63
CA ILE A 64 -2.87 -4.82 -26.81
C ILE A 64 -1.54 -4.91 -27.55
N GLU A 65 -0.42 -4.97 -26.83
CA GLU A 65 0.93 -5.11 -27.42
C GLU A 65 1.12 -6.39 -28.23
N GLU A 66 0.41 -7.46 -27.87
CA GLU A 66 0.35 -8.73 -28.62
C GLU A 66 -0.48 -8.65 -29.91
N GLY A 67 -1.14 -7.51 -30.18
CA GLY A 67 -1.87 -7.25 -31.43
C GLY A 67 -3.37 -7.53 -31.36
N ASN A 68 -3.91 -7.93 -30.21
CA ASN A 68 -5.33 -8.29 -30.07
C ASN A 68 -6.30 -7.10 -30.24
N LEU A 69 -5.80 -5.86 -30.14
CA LEU A 69 -6.56 -4.62 -30.29
C LEU A 69 -5.77 -3.57 -31.07
N GLY A 70 -5.20 -3.96 -32.21
CA GLY A 70 -4.51 -3.03 -33.13
C GLY A 70 -3.00 -2.91 -32.93
N GLY A 71 -2.46 -3.34 -31.78
CA GLY A 71 -1.02 -3.42 -31.56
C GLY A 71 -0.39 -2.13 -31.03
N LYS A 72 0.94 -2.08 -31.05
CA LYS A 72 1.71 -0.94 -30.53
C LYS A 72 1.52 0.32 -31.37
N GLY A 73 1.45 1.48 -30.70
CA GLY A 73 1.37 2.79 -31.35
C GLY A 73 -0.04 3.22 -31.75
N THR A 74 -1.07 2.43 -31.43
CA THR A 74 -2.47 2.85 -31.59
C THR A 74 -2.94 3.73 -30.43
N PRO A 75 -4.05 4.47 -30.59
CA PRO A 75 -4.66 5.21 -29.48
C PRO A 75 -5.01 4.33 -28.28
N GLU A 76 -5.43 3.09 -28.51
CA GLU A 76 -5.75 2.11 -27.46
C GLU A 76 -4.51 1.71 -26.67
N HIS A 77 -3.37 1.51 -27.36
CA HIS A 77 -2.08 1.23 -26.70
C HIS A 77 -1.64 2.42 -25.85
N ALA A 78 -1.75 3.64 -26.36
CA ALA A 78 -1.42 4.85 -25.60
C ALA A 78 -2.28 4.98 -24.34
N ALA A 79 -3.58 4.71 -24.42
CA ALA A 79 -4.48 4.71 -23.26
C ALA A 79 -4.10 3.63 -22.22
N ALA A 80 -3.75 2.43 -22.67
CA ALA A 80 -3.33 1.36 -21.77
C ALA A 80 -1.97 1.62 -21.10
N VAL A 81 -1.03 2.29 -21.79
CA VAL A 81 0.24 2.76 -21.19
C VAL A 81 -0.03 3.75 -20.07
N VAL A 82 -0.98 4.68 -20.24
CA VAL A 82 -1.39 5.60 -19.16
C VAL A 82 -1.97 4.82 -17.97
N GLY A 83 -2.83 3.82 -18.23
CA GLY A 83 -3.37 2.96 -17.19
C GLY A 83 -2.30 2.21 -16.40
N ASP A 84 -1.32 1.61 -17.08
CA ASP A 84 -0.21 0.91 -16.43
C ASP A 84 0.70 1.86 -15.65
N THR A 85 0.94 3.08 -16.16
CA THR A 85 1.72 4.11 -15.43
C THR A 85 1.05 4.50 -14.10
N VAL A 86 -0.29 4.49 -14.04
CA VAL A 86 -1.05 4.67 -12.78
C VAL A 86 -0.99 3.41 -11.92
N GLY A 87 -0.98 2.22 -12.55
CA GLY A 87 -0.93 0.91 -11.90
C GLY A 87 0.41 0.54 -11.27
N ASP A 88 1.53 1.04 -11.80
CA ASP A 88 2.89 0.72 -11.33
C ASP A 88 3.09 1.12 -9.85
N PRO A 89 2.79 2.37 -9.41
CA PRO A 89 2.85 2.71 -7.99
C PRO A 89 1.92 1.87 -7.12
N PHE A 90 0.78 1.43 -7.65
CA PHE A 90 -0.21 0.65 -6.92
C PHE A 90 0.28 -0.78 -6.66
N LYS A 91 0.71 -1.50 -7.70
CA LYS A 91 1.08 -2.92 -7.60
C LYS A 91 2.48 -3.14 -7.03
N ASP A 92 3.42 -2.24 -7.30
CA ASP A 92 4.84 -2.45 -6.95
C ASP A 92 5.29 -1.69 -5.70
N THR A 93 4.55 -0.65 -5.28
CA THR A 93 4.94 0.18 -4.12
C THR A 93 3.89 0.19 -3.02
N ALA A 94 2.71 0.77 -3.28
CA ALA A 94 1.71 1.01 -2.25
C ALA A 94 1.05 -0.28 -1.73
N GLY A 95 0.58 -1.14 -2.63
CA GLY A 95 -0.10 -2.40 -2.30
C GLY A 95 0.73 -3.31 -1.39
N PRO A 96 1.97 -3.68 -1.79
CA PRO A 96 2.86 -4.49 -0.94
C PRO A 96 3.22 -3.80 0.39
N SER A 97 3.40 -2.47 0.40
CA SER A 97 3.80 -1.72 1.59
C SER A 97 2.71 -1.69 2.68
N LEU A 98 1.43 -1.69 2.30
CA LEU A 98 0.33 -1.72 3.26
C LEU A 98 0.38 -2.97 4.17
N ASN A 99 0.75 -4.13 3.61
CA ASN A 99 0.90 -5.36 4.40
C ASN A 99 2.02 -5.26 5.44
N ILE A 100 3.12 -4.60 5.09
CA ILE A 100 4.25 -4.38 6.00
C ILE A 100 3.85 -3.38 7.08
N LEU A 101 3.18 -2.28 6.71
CA LEU A 101 2.73 -1.26 7.63
C LEU A 101 1.81 -1.83 8.72
N ILE A 102 0.83 -2.66 8.34
CA ILE A 102 -0.07 -3.34 9.29
C ILE A 102 0.70 -4.26 10.25
N LYS A 103 1.63 -5.07 9.74
CA LYS A 103 2.44 -5.97 10.58
C LYS A 103 3.30 -5.19 11.56
N LEU A 104 3.95 -4.12 11.09
CA LEU A 104 4.83 -3.32 11.93
C LEU A 104 4.03 -2.62 13.04
N MET A 105 2.88 -2.01 12.71
CA MET A 105 1.99 -1.42 13.71
C MET A 105 1.54 -2.46 14.75
N SER A 106 1.17 -3.67 14.29
CA SER A 106 0.74 -4.75 15.18
C SER A 106 1.85 -5.20 16.14
N VAL A 107 3.08 -5.36 15.64
CA VAL A 107 4.23 -5.77 16.45
C VAL A 107 4.60 -4.68 17.46
N VAL A 108 4.67 -3.42 17.02
CA VAL A 108 4.95 -2.28 17.93
C VAL A 108 3.89 -2.18 19.02
N SER A 109 2.61 -2.31 18.66
CA SER A 109 1.50 -2.29 19.62
C SER A 109 1.60 -3.41 20.64
N LEU A 110 1.92 -4.63 20.19
CA LEU A 110 2.04 -5.80 21.07
C LEU A 110 3.20 -5.66 22.05
N VAL A 111 4.36 -5.19 21.57
CA VAL A 111 5.55 -4.99 22.42
C VAL A 111 5.30 -3.93 23.48
N LEU A 112 4.57 -2.87 23.15
CA LEU A 112 4.30 -1.76 24.06
C LEU A 112 3.02 -1.94 24.89
N ALA A 113 2.19 -2.96 24.60
CA ALA A 113 0.93 -3.20 25.28
C ALA A 113 1.04 -3.20 26.82
N PRO A 114 2.07 -3.80 27.46
CA PRO A 114 2.21 -3.76 28.92
C PRO A 114 2.41 -2.36 29.51
N LEU A 115 2.78 -1.36 28.70
CA LEU A 115 2.95 0.03 29.13
C LEU A 115 1.64 0.82 29.07
N PHE A 116 0.60 0.27 28.43
CA PHE A 116 -0.69 0.93 28.18
C PHE A 116 -1.86 0.34 29.00
N ILE A 117 -1.57 -0.66 29.84
CA ILE A 117 -2.55 -1.39 30.67
C ILE A 117 -2.30 -1.08 32.14
#